data_AF-A0AAD7GMA2-F1
#
_entry.id   AF-A0AAD7GMA2-F1
#
_cell.length_a   1.000
_cell.length_b   1.000
_cell.length_c   1.000
_cell.angle_alpha   90.00
_cell.angle_beta   90.00
_cell.angle_gamma   90.00
#
_symmetry.space_group_name_H-M   'P 1'
#
loop_
_entity.id
_entity.type
_entity.pdbx_description
1 polymer ?
#
loop_
_entity_poly.entity_id
_entity_poly.type
_entity_poly.pdbx_seq_one_letter_code
_entity_poly.pdbx_strand_id
1 'polypeptide(L)'
;MSHGENDQGGAEGDVQDGGSTAGNLATIPLIPIEILVRNHAILCTIGFLILLPLGVLLARYARTFTRRWFWGHAVMQLVISGPVIFAGWAQGHKAANNLDLEMITDPHQKIGVALLALYVTQLLLGTFIHFVKMSFLDGHRPPQNYLHAILGLAILGLAAYQVHYGLTIEWLLTGGLHQRYRFTLVQVFWVLYFLGMALLPRQFSREKESRQALRAGTKEGELRA
;
A
#
# COMPACT_ATOMS: atom_id res chain seq x y z
N MET A 1 14.43 -76.54 -53.67
CA MET A 1 13.11 -77.02 -53.19
C MET A 1 12.65 -76.02 -52.14
N SER A 2 11.91 -74.97 -52.50
CA SER A 2 10.49 -74.92 -52.91
C SER A 2 9.52 -75.04 -51.73
N HIS A 3 8.94 -73.89 -51.37
CA HIS A 3 7.55 -73.54 -51.03
C HIS A 3 6.66 -74.35 -50.07
N GLY A 4 5.84 -73.56 -49.34
CA GLY A 4 4.49 -73.87 -48.82
C GLY A 4 4.30 -73.31 -47.40
N GLU A 5 3.75 -72.09 -47.20
CA GLU A 5 2.29 -71.78 -46.97
C GLU A 5 1.74 -72.43 -45.69
N ASN A 6 0.85 -71.87 -44.88
CA ASN A 6 0.17 -70.59 -44.66
C ASN A 6 -0.69 -70.91 -43.41
N ASP A 7 -0.85 -70.02 -42.42
CA ASP A 7 -2.16 -69.97 -41.75
C ASP A 7 -2.46 -68.60 -41.15
N GLN A 8 -3.70 -68.20 -41.35
CA GLN A 8 -4.30 -66.92 -41.02
C GLN A 8 -5.06 -67.04 -39.70
N GLY A 9 -4.97 -66.02 -38.86
CA GLY A 9 -5.87 -65.74 -37.76
C GLY A 9 -5.41 -64.43 -37.14
N GLY A 10 -6.13 -63.33 -37.15
CA GLY A 10 -7.56 -63.15 -36.89
C GLY A 10 -7.59 -61.92 -35.99
N ALA A 11 -8.12 -60.81 -36.50
CA ALA A 11 -8.09 -59.51 -35.89
C ALA A 11 -9.02 -59.42 -34.68
N GLU A 12 -8.54 -58.94 -33.54
CA GLU A 12 -9.34 -58.16 -32.58
C GLU A 12 -8.43 -57.07 -31.97
N GLY A 13 -8.61 -55.85 -32.48
CA GLY A 13 -8.02 -54.65 -31.91
C GLY A 13 -8.90 -54.17 -30.77
N ASP A 14 -8.44 -54.37 -29.54
CA ASP A 14 -9.05 -53.75 -28.36
C ASP A 14 -8.36 -52.40 -28.14
N VAL A 15 -8.94 -51.37 -28.74
CA VAL A 15 -8.57 -49.97 -28.50
C VAL A 15 -9.06 -49.62 -27.10
N GLN A 16 -8.20 -49.80 -26.10
CA GLN A 16 -8.43 -49.18 -24.80
C GLN A 16 -8.37 -47.66 -24.96
N ASP A 17 -9.56 -47.07 -24.86
CA ASP A 17 -9.81 -45.64 -24.73
C ASP A 17 -9.06 -45.13 -23.49
N GLY A 18 -7.80 -44.74 -23.72
CA GLY A 18 -6.92 -44.13 -22.74
C GLY A 18 -7.48 -42.76 -22.41
N GLY A 19 -8.40 -42.75 -21.44
CA GLY A 19 -9.06 -41.58 -20.91
C GLY A 19 -8.11 -40.41 -20.83
N SER A 20 -8.46 -39.35 -21.55
CA SER A 20 -7.85 -38.04 -21.48
C SER A 20 -7.91 -37.58 -20.02
N THR A 21 -6.85 -37.92 -19.27
CA THR A 21 -6.43 -37.17 -18.12
C THR A 21 -6.08 -35.80 -18.67
N ALA A 22 -7.07 -34.91 -18.66
CA ALA A 22 -6.85 -33.49 -18.65
C ALA A 22 -5.91 -33.26 -17.48
N GLY A 23 -4.61 -33.32 -17.78
CA GLY A 23 -3.56 -33.07 -16.83
C GLY A 23 -3.91 -31.73 -16.22
N ASN A 24 -4.11 -31.73 -14.90
CA ASN A 24 -3.93 -30.56 -14.07
C ASN A 24 -2.78 -29.79 -14.71
N LEU A 25 -3.07 -28.61 -15.28
CA LEU A 25 -2.05 -27.68 -15.74
C LEU A 25 -1.21 -27.40 -14.50
N ALA A 26 -0.17 -28.20 -14.31
CA ALA A 26 0.70 -28.14 -13.17
C ALA A 26 1.32 -26.77 -13.23
N THR A 27 0.81 -25.86 -12.40
CA THR A 27 1.43 -24.57 -12.14
C THR A 27 2.89 -24.85 -11.85
N ILE A 28 3.76 -24.46 -12.78
CA ILE A 28 5.20 -24.58 -12.62
C ILE A 28 5.54 -23.90 -11.28
N PRO A 29 6.13 -24.62 -10.32
CA PRO A 29 6.41 -24.05 -9.01
C PRO A 29 7.37 -22.88 -9.17
N LEU A 30 7.01 -21.72 -8.61
CA LEU A 30 7.85 -20.53 -8.63
C LEU A 30 9.18 -20.83 -7.91
N ILE A 31 10.29 -20.38 -8.48
CA ILE A 31 11.58 -20.50 -7.83
C ILE A 31 11.66 -19.56 -6.61
N PRO A 32 12.51 -19.84 -5.61
CA PRO A 32 12.51 -19.10 -4.34
C PRO A 32 12.60 -17.57 -4.48
N ILE A 33 13.34 -17.08 -5.47
CA ILE A 33 13.47 -15.65 -5.75
C ILE A 33 12.16 -15.03 -6.25
N GLU A 34 11.44 -15.70 -7.14
CA GLU A 34 10.15 -15.23 -7.66
C GLU A 34 9.11 -15.13 -6.52
N ILE A 35 9.18 -16.01 -5.52
CA ILE A 35 8.34 -15.94 -4.33
C ILE A 35 8.62 -14.65 -3.54
N LEU A 36 9.90 -14.30 -3.34
CA LEU A 36 10.28 -13.07 -2.64
C LEU A 36 9.83 -11.82 -3.39
N VAL A 37 10.07 -11.75 -4.71
CA VAL A 37 9.66 -10.62 -5.56
C VAL A 37 8.14 -10.48 -5.61
N ARG A 38 7.41 -11.60 -5.76
CA ARG A 38 5.94 -11.61 -5.74
C ARG A 38 5.40 -11.13 -4.39
N ASN A 39 5.95 -11.63 -3.29
CA ASN A 39 5.50 -11.24 -1.94
C ASN A 39 5.80 -9.75 -1.68
N HIS A 40 6.96 -9.27 -2.11
CA HIS A 40 7.30 -7.83 -2.08
C HIS A 40 6.24 -7.01 -2.82
N ALA A 41 5.95 -7.36 -4.09
CA ALA A 41 4.99 -6.64 -4.91
C ALA A 41 3.58 -6.61 -4.28
N ILE A 42 3.10 -7.76 -3.79
CA ILE A 42 1.77 -7.87 -3.14
C ILE A 42 1.73 -7.02 -1.86
N LEU A 43 2.69 -7.21 -0.95
CA LEU A 43 2.69 -6.52 0.34
C LEU A 43 2.87 -5.01 0.18
N CYS A 44 3.77 -4.56 -0.70
CA CYS A 44 3.96 -3.15 -0.98
C CYS A 44 2.74 -2.53 -1.66
N THR A 45 2.08 -3.24 -2.58
CA THR A 45 0.83 -2.75 -3.20
C THR A 45 -0.28 -2.60 -2.15
N ILE A 46 -0.48 -3.61 -1.30
CA ILE A 46 -1.50 -3.56 -0.24
C ILE A 46 -1.17 -2.45 0.77
N GLY A 47 0.06 -2.40 1.26
CA GLY A 47 0.50 -1.40 2.23
C GLY A 47 0.34 0.02 1.70
N PHE A 48 0.95 0.32 0.55
CA PHE A 48 1.04 1.67 0.04
C PHE A 48 -0.20 2.16 -0.73
N LEU A 49 -0.88 1.29 -1.48
CA LEU A 49 -2.00 1.72 -2.35
C LEU A 49 -3.38 1.39 -1.79
N ILE A 50 -3.46 0.62 -0.70
CA ILE A 50 -4.73 0.29 -0.05
C ILE A 50 -4.74 0.81 1.38
N LEU A 51 -3.87 0.30 2.25
CA LEU A 51 -3.94 0.57 3.68
C LEU A 51 -3.63 2.04 4.03
N LEU A 52 -2.55 2.62 3.48
CA LEU A 52 -2.24 4.03 3.70
C LEU A 52 -3.33 4.99 3.17
N PRO A 53 -3.83 4.83 1.93
CA PRO A 53 -4.99 5.60 1.43
C PRO A 53 -6.23 5.47 2.31
N LEU A 54 -6.57 4.27 2.78
CA LEU A 54 -7.70 4.06 3.69
C LEU A 54 -7.52 4.82 5.00
N GLY A 55 -6.32 4.79 5.60
CA GLY A 55 -5.99 5.58 6.79
C GLY A 55 -6.14 7.09 6.56
N VAL A 56 -5.75 7.58 5.38
CA VAL A 56 -5.91 9.00 5.00
C VAL A 56 -7.38 9.37 4.80
N LEU A 57 -8.16 8.55 4.09
CA LEU A 57 -9.60 8.78 3.91
C LEU A 57 -10.35 8.74 5.24
N LEU A 58 -10.01 7.79 6.13
CA LEU A 58 -10.56 7.74 7.49
C LEU A 58 -10.34 9.07 8.21
N ALA A 59 -9.10 9.58 8.22
CA ALA A 59 -8.82 10.88 8.83
C ALA A 59 -9.60 12.01 8.14
N ARG A 60 -9.70 12.00 6.81
CA ARG A 60 -10.35 13.05 6.03
C ARG A 60 -11.83 13.17 6.39
N TYR A 61 -12.55 12.06 6.43
CA TYR A 61 -13.99 12.04 6.69
C TYR A 61 -14.31 12.11 8.18
N ALA A 62 -13.65 11.29 9.02
CA ALA A 62 -13.98 11.19 10.44
C ALA A 62 -13.65 12.47 11.23
N ARG A 63 -12.63 13.24 10.81
CA ARG A 63 -12.24 14.49 11.49
C ARG A 63 -13.37 15.52 11.56
N THR A 64 -14.30 15.49 10.62
CA THR A 64 -15.48 16.35 10.63
C THR A 64 -16.47 15.97 11.73
N PHE A 65 -16.54 14.69 12.10
CA PHE A 65 -17.64 14.14 12.90
C PHE A 65 -17.26 13.72 14.32
N THR A 66 -16.03 13.28 14.55
CA THR A 66 -15.61 12.73 15.85
C THR A 66 -14.17 13.11 16.19
N ARG A 67 -13.86 13.36 17.47
CA ARG A 67 -12.48 13.60 17.95
C ARG A 67 -11.62 12.33 17.94
N ARG A 68 -12.23 11.15 17.84
CA ARG A 68 -11.53 9.85 17.80
C ARG A 68 -10.87 9.57 16.44
N TRP A 69 -11.03 10.45 15.45
CA TRP A 69 -10.42 10.31 14.11
C TRP A 69 -8.91 10.08 14.18
N PHE A 70 -8.22 10.68 15.14
CA PHE A 70 -6.78 10.57 15.30
C PHE A 70 -6.36 9.13 15.61
N TRP A 71 -7.03 8.48 16.57
CA TRP A 71 -6.71 7.11 16.94
C TRP A 71 -7.00 6.13 15.80
N GLY A 72 -8.13 6.30 15.10
CA GLY A 72 -8.41 5.48 13.92
C GLY A 72 -7.35 5.64 12.83
N HIS A 73 -6.90 6.88 12.58
CA HIS A 73 -5.82 7.16 11.64
C HIS A 73 -4.49 6.55 12.11
N ALA A 74 -4.10 6.78 13.36
CA ALA A 74 -2.85 6.30 13.93
C ALA A 74 -2.76 4.77 13.92
N VAL A 75 -3.84 4.07 14.30
CA VAL A 75 -3.90 2.60 14.25
C VAL A 75 -3.77 2.09 12.82
N MET A 76 -4.51 2.67 11.87
CA MET A 76 -4.40 2.29 10.45
C MET A 76 -2.99 2.47 9.90
N GLN A 77 -2.34 3.62 10.18
CA GLN A 77 -0.99 3.87 9.67
C GLN A 77 0.06 3.03 10.42
N LEU A 78 0.13 3.12 11.75
CA LEU A 78 1.22 2.52 12.51
C LEU A 78 1.06 1.02 12.72
N VAL A 79 -0.12 0.58 13.19
CA VAL A 79 -0.34 -0.79 13.67
C VAL A 79 -0.68 -1.73 12.52
N ILE A 80 -1.45 -1.25 11.54
CA ILE A 80 -1.92 -2.08 10.43
C ILE A 80 -1.01 -1.94 9.21
N SER A 81 -0.77 -0.73 8.72
CA SER A 81 0.02 -0.51 7.50
C SER A 81 1.51 -0.75 7.73
N GLY A 82 2.04 -0.31 8.89
CA GLY A 82 3.45 -0.44 9.25
C GLY A 82 4.00 -1.86 9.05
N PRO A 83 3.48 -2.88 9.75
CA PRO A 83 3.97 -4.26 9.61
C PRO A 83 3.93 -4.78 8.17
N VAL A 84 2.87 -4.49 7.42
CA VAL A 84 2.72 -4.91 6.02
C VAL A 84 3.78 -4.26 5.12
N ILE A 85 4.02 -2.95 5.28
CA ILE A 85 5.01 -2.20 4.52
C ILE A 85 6.43 -2.69 4.83
N PHE A 86 6.77 -2.85 6.11
CA PHE A 86 8.09 -3.34 6.52
C PHE A 86 8.32 -4.78 6.05
N ALA A 87 7.31 -5.65 6.13
CA ALA A 87 7.40 -7.00 5.59
C ALA A 87 7.62 -6.98 4.07
N GLY A 88 6.87 -6.17 3.33
CA GLY A 88 7.04 -6.01 1.88
C GLY A 88 8.43 -5.53 1.51
N TRP A 89 8.92 -4.47 2.15
CA TRP A 89 10.28 -3.97 1.94
C TRP A 89 11.34 -5.02 2.26
N ALA A 90 11.19 -5.77 3.37
CA ALA A 90 12.11 -6.82 3.75
C ALA A 90 12.17 -7.97 2.72
N GLN A 91 11.05 -8.30 2.05
CA GLN A 91 11.08 -9.27 0.94
C GLN A 91 11.89 -8.74 -0.25
N GLY A 92 11.75 -7.46 -0.60
CA GLY A 92 12.52 -6.84 -1.69
C GLY A 92 14.02 -6.79 -1.39
N HIS A 93 14.39 -6.47 -0.14
CA HIS A 93 15.79 -6.51 0.29
C HIS A 93 16.37 -7.93 0.23
N LYS A 94 15.63 -8.94 0.69
CA LYS A 94 16.06 -10.35 0.57
C LYS A 94 16.19 -10.78 -0.90
N ALA A 95 15.29 -10.34 -1.76
CA ALA A 95 15.37 -10.62 -3.19
C ALA A 95 16.63 -10.03 -3.82
N ALA A 96 16.96 -8.77 -3.52
CA ALA A 96 18.17 -8.11 -4.01
C ALA A 96 19.44 -8.85 -3.55
N ASN A 97 19.52 -9.23 -2.26
CA ASN A 97 20.66 -9.97 -1.73
C ASN A 97 20.82 -11.35 -2.38
N ASN A 98 19.71 -12.06 -2.64
CA ASN A 98 19.75 -13.39 -3.25
C ASN A 98 20.15 -13.36 -4.73
N LEU A 99 20.03 -12.22 -5.39
CA LEU A 99 20.43 -12.00 -6.79
C LEU A 99 21.83 -11.40 -6.91
N ASP A 100 22.55 -11.24 -5.78
CA ASP A 100 23.83 -10.52 -5.70
C ASP A 100 23.79 -9.12 -6.35
N LEU A 101 22.60 -8.49 -6.33
CA LEU A 101 22.42 -7.15 -6.85
C LEU A 101 23.03 -6.14 -5.88
N GLU A 102 23.81 -5.21 -6.40
CA GLU A 102 24.29 -4.09 -5.61
C GLU A 102 23.09 -3.25 -5.13
N MET A 103 22.94 -3.12 -3.81
CA MET A 103 21.82 -2.43 -3.21
C MET A 103 21.84 -0.92 -3.50
N ILE A 104 20.66 -0.35 -3.75
CA ILE A 104 20.43 1.09 -3.97
C ILE A 104 21.12 1.60 -5.25
N THR A 105 21.14 0.78 -6.29
CA THR A 105 21.75 1.17 -7.59
C THR A 105 20.72 1.60 -8.62
N ASP A 106 19.64 0.83 -8.77
CA ASP A 106 18.57 1.14 -9.70
C ASP A 106 17.58 2.20 -9.16
N PRO A 107 16.81 2.86 -10.05
CA PRO A 107 15.82 3.85 -9.64
C PRO A 107 14.74 3.33 -8.68
N HIS A 108 14.28 2.08 -8.87
CA HIS A 108 13.27 1.47 -8.01
C HIS A 108 13.80 1.30 -6.58
N GLN A 109 15.00 0.78 -6.39
CA GLN A 109 15.60 0.64 -5.07
C GLN A 109 15.82 1.99 -4.38
N LYS A 110 16.37 2.98 -5.09
CA LYS A 110 16.59 4.34 -4.58
C LYS A 110 15.31 5.00 -4.10
N ILE A 111 14.28 4.98 -4.94
CA ILE A 111 12.99 5.58 -4.62
C ILE A 111 12.28 4.76 -3.52
N GLY A 112 12.41 3.44 -3.52
CA GLY A 112 11.83 2.56 -2.49
C GLY A 112 12.38 2.85 -1.10
N VAL A 113 13.71 3.01 -0.97
CA VAL A 113 14.35 3.39 0.30
C VAL A 113 13.94 4.81 0.72
N ALA A 114 13.93 5.76 -0.22
CA ALA A 114 13.48 7.12 0.05
C ALA A 114 12.00 7.15 0.52
N LEU A 115 11.12 6.38 -0.13
CA LEU A 115 9.72 6.26 0.23
C LEU A 115 9.53 5.65 1.62
N LEU A 116 10.29 4.61 1.98
CA LEU A 116 10.26 4.04 3.32
C LEU A 116 10.73 5.06 4.38
N ALA A 117 11.81 5.78 4.10
CA ALA A 117 12.31 6.84 4.98
C ALA A 117 11.26 7.95 5.17
N LEU A 118 10.66 8.44 4.08
CA LEU A 118 9.58 9.43 4.12
C LEU A 118 8.38 8.93 4.92
N TYR A 119 8.00 7.66 4.77
CA TYR A 119 6.93 7.05 5.56
C TYR A 119 7.24 7.07 7.06
N VAL A 120 8.44 6.66 7.47
CA VAL A 120 8.87 6.72 8.89
C VAL A 120 8.90 8.18 9.39
N THR A 121 9.46 9.10 8.60
CA THR A 121 9.45 10.53 8.93
C THR A 121 8.02 11.05 9.12
N GLN A 122 7.08 10.64 8.27
CA GLN A 122 5.68 11.03 8.36
C GLN A 122 5.00 10.51 9.64
N LEU A 123 5.32 9.28 10.08
CA LEU A 123 4.85 8.71 11.35
C LEU A 123 5.40 9.48 12.56
N LEU A 124 6.71 9.78 12.54
CA LEU A 124 7.37 10.55 13.59
C LEU A 124 6.82 11.98 13.65
N LEU A 125 6.64 12.63 12.49
CA LEU A 125 6.04 13.95 12.39
C LEU A 125 4.60 13.95 12.92
N GLY A 126 3.79 12.95 12.57
CA GLY A 126 2.42 12.80 13.08
C GLY A 126 2.37 12.66 14.61
N THR A 127 3.28 11.86 15.16
CA THR A 127 3.49 11.68 16.61
C THR A 127 3.90 13.01 17.25
N PHE A 128 4.94 13.66 16.72
CA PHE A 128 5.45 14.94 17.21
C PHE A 128 4.37 16.03 17.27
N ILE A 129 3.58 16.18 16.20
CA ILE A 129 2.48 17.15 16.13
C ILE A 129 1.45 16.93 17.24
N HIS A 130 1.21 15.67 17.62
CA HIS A 130 0.22 15.35 18.64
C HIS A 130 0.74 15.61 20.06
N PHE A 131 2.01 15.32 20.33
CA PHE A 131 2.60 15.48 21.66
C PHE A 131 3.17 16.89 21.90
N VAL A 132 3.55 17.62 20.85
CA VAL A 132 4.12 18.97 20.96
C VAL A 132 3.15 20.01 20.43
N LYS A 133 2.44 20.68 21.35
CA LYS A 133 1.58 21.82 21.03
C LYS A 133 2.40 23.10 20.98
N MET A 134 2.72 23.56 19.77
CA MET A 134 3.29 24.89 19.59
C MET A 134 2.21 25.95 19.82
N SER A 135 2.21 26.56 21.01
CA SER A 135 1.16 27.51 21.46
C SER A 135 1.36 28.95 21.01
N PHE A 136 2.47 29.28 20.34
CA PHE A 136 2.82 30.67 20.00
C PHE A 136 2.04 31.25 18.81
N LEU A 137 1.17 30.47 18.16
CA LEU A 137 0.33 30.93 17.05
C LEU A 137 -1.14 30.89 17.47
N ASP A 138 -1.56 31.91 18.21
CA ASP A 138 -2.94 32.02 18.65
C ASP A 138 -3.92 32.07 17.46
N GLY A 139 -4.90 31.17 17.49
CA GLY A 139 -6.06 31.17 16.59
C GLY A 139 -5.90 30.40 15.27
N HIS A 140 -4.71 29.95 14.90
CA HIS A 140 -4.47 29.24 13.64
C HIS A 140 -4.00 27.80 13.87
N ARG A 141 -4.19 26.94 12.85
CA ARG A 141 -3.58 25.60 12.88
C ARG A 141 -2.07 25.74 12.78
N PRO A 142 -1.30 25.09 13.68
CA PRO A 142 0.15 25.14 13.61
C PRO A 142 0.67 24.66 12.23
N PRO A 143 1.67 25.32 11.62
CA PRO A 143 2.22 25.01 10.30
C PRO A 143 2.57 23.54 10.10
N GLN A 144 3.05 22.86 11.17
CA GLN A 144 3.39 21.44 11.12
C GLN A 144 2.21 20.54 10.72
N ASN A 145 0.96 20.93 10.99
CA ASN A 145 -0.22 20.18 10.55
C ASN A 145 -0.41 20.22 9.03
N TYR A 146 -0.14 21.37 8.40
CA TYR A 146 -0.20 21.50 6.95
C TYR A 146 0.94 20.74 6.30
N LEU A 147 2.16 20.86 6.86
CA LEU A 147 3.31 20.09 6.42
C LEU A 147 3.01 18.58 6.43
N HIS A 148 2.47 18.06 7.54
CA HIS A 148 2.10 16.64 7.63
C HIS A 148 1.05 16.23 6.59
N ALA A 149 0.03 17.05 6.34
CA ALA A 149 -0.98 16.73 5.33
C ALA A 149 -0.39 16.73 3.91
N ILE A 150 0.41 17.74 3.56
CA ILE A 150 1.03 17.88 2.24
C ILE A 150 2.05 16.77 1.99
N LEU A 151 2.94 16.53 2.96
CA LEU A 151 3.93 15.46 2.89
C LEU A 151 3.26 14.09 2.75
N GLY A 152 2.18 13.84 3.51
CA GLY A 152 1.41 12.60 3.40
C GLY A 152 0.81 12.37 2.01
N LEU A 153 0.26 13.41 1.37
CA LEU A 153 -0.25 13.32 0.01
C LEU A 153 0.87 13.11 -1.02
N ALA A 154 2.02 13.77 -0.84
CA ALA A 154 3.18 13.58 -1.69
C ALA A 154 3.71 12.13 -1.61
N ILE A 155 3.73 11.54 -0.41
CA ILE A 155 4.08 10.13 -0.19
C ILE A 155 3.13 9.19 -0.95
N LEU A 156 1.82 9.44 -0.93
CA LEU A 156 0.86 8.62 -1.70
C LEU A 156 1.06 8.75 -3.21
N GLY A 157 1.37 9.94 -3.72
CA GLY A 157 1.73 10.16 -5.12
C GLY A 157 3.00 9.41 -5.52
N LEU A 158 4.07 9.53 -4.71
CA LEU A 158 5.33 8.83 -4.93
C LEU A 158 5.15 7.31 -4.85
N ALA A 159 4.31 6.83 -3.94
CA ALA A 159 4.02 5.41 -3.81
C ALA A 159 3.26 4.84 -5.02
N ALA A 160 2.30 5.60 -5.57
CA ALA A 160 1.61 5.22 -6.81
C ALA A 160 2.58 5.11 -7.99
N TYR A 161 3.53 6.06 -8.11
CA TYR A 161 4.60 5.99 -9.09
C TYR A 161 5.51 4.78 -8.86
N GLN A 162 5.96 4.56 -7.62
CA GLN A 162 6.88 3.48 -7.26
C GLN A 162 6.30 2.09 -7.53
N VAL A 163 5.03 1.87 -7.17
CA VAL A 163 4.35 0.59 -7.43
C VAL A 163 4.11 0.42 -8.93
N HIS A 164 3.75 1.49 -9.64
CA HIS A 164 3.62 1.42 -11.09
C HIS A 164 4.95 1.02 -11.75
N TYR A 165 6.04 1.71 -11.42
CA TYR A 165 7.38 1.43 -11.94
C TYR A 165 7.80 -0.03 -11.62
N GLY A 166 7.58 -0.48 -10.38
CA GLY A 166 7.90 -1.85 -9.98
C GLY A 166 7.13 -2.91 -10.77
N LEU A 167 5.85 -2.67 -11.07
CA LEU A 167 5.01 -3.63 -11.79
C LEU A 167 5.16 -3.59 -13.32
N THR A 168 5.57 -2.46 -13.90
CA THR A 168 5.70 -2.32 -15.35
C THR A 168 7.12 -2.48 -15.87
N ILE A 169 8.14 -2.21 -15.05
CA ILE A 169 9.55 -2.28 -15.44
C ILE A 169 10.22 -3.44 -14.70
N GLU A 170 10.34 -3.36 -13.37
CA GLU A 170 11.09 -4.35 -12.58
C GLU A 170 10.50 -5.75 -12.69
N TRP A 171 9.18 -5.88 -12.62
CA TRP A 171 8.49 -7.17 -12.73
C TRP A 171 8.81 -7.90 -14.03
N LEU A 172 8.88 -7.16 -15.15
CA LEU A 172 9.25 -7.72 -16.46
C LEU A 172 10.71 -8.13 -16.51
N LEU A 173 11.61 -7.33 -15.91
CA LEU A 173 13.04 -7.63 -15.84
C LEU A 173 13.32 -8.90 -15.01
N THR A 174 12.52 -9.15 -13.97
CA THR A 174 12.62 -10.35 -13.13
C THR A 174 11.89 -11.59 -13.67
N GLY A 175 11.43 -11.57 -14.92
CA GLY A 175 10.80 -12.73 -15.58
C GLY A 175 9.30 -12.90 -15.31
N GLY A 176 8.65 -11.91 -14.70
CA GLY A 176 7.23 -11.94 -14.44
C GLY A 176 6.40 -11.78 -15.73
N LEU A 177 5.40 -12.66 -15.94
CA LEU A 177 4.44 -12.52 -17.05
C LEU A 177 3.58 -11.25 -16.87
N HIS A 178 3.08 -10.70 -17.98
CA HIS A 178 2.39 -9.42 -18.06
C HIS A 178 1.32 -9.24 -16.97
N GLN A 179 1.58 -8.39 -15.99
CA GLN A 179 0.57 -7.98 -15.02
C GLN A 179 -0.08 -6.68 -15.47
N ARG A 180 -1.40 -6.69 -15.61
CA ARG A 180 -2.18 -5.52 -16.05
C ARG A 180 -2.45 -4.62 -14.85
N TYR A 181 -1.46 -3.80 -14.48
CA TYR A 181 -1.65 -2.79 -13.45
C TYR A 181 -2.62 -1.70 -13.95
N ARG A 182 -3.72 -1.49 -13.22
CA ARG A 182 -4.70 -0.45 -13.50
C ARG A 182 -4.67 0.57 -12.39
N PHE A 183 -4.54 1.85 -12.74
CA PHE A 183 -4.58 2.97 -11.79
C PHE A 183 -5.95 3.16 -11.10
N THR A 184 -6.90 2.23 -11.25
CA THR A 184 -8.26 2.33 -10.72
C THR A 184 -8.29 2.67 -9.23
N LEU A 185 -7.50 1.98 -8.39
CA LEU A 185 -7.48 2.25 -6.95
C LEU A 185 -6.92 3.63 -6.62
N VAL A 186 -5.88 4.07 -7.35
CA VAL A 186 -5.29 5.40 -7.20
C VAL A 186 -6.30 6.48 -7.58
N GLN A 187 -7.01 6.31 -8.70
CA GLN A 187 -8.05 7.22 -9.16
C GLN A 187 -9.21 7.31 -8.17
N VAL A 188 -9.69 6.16 -7.68
CA VAL A 188 -10.75 6.10 -6.66
C VAL A 188 -10.33 6.84 -5.40
N PHE A 189 -9.09 6.63 -4.92
CA PHE A 189 -8.57 7.36 -3.77
C PHE A 189 -8.63 8.88 -4.00
N TRP A 190 -8.11 9.40 -5.11
CA TRP A 190 -8.09 10.84 -5.36
C TRP A 190 -9.50 11.42 -5.47
N VAL A 191 -10.42 10.73 -6.17
CA VAL A 191 -11.82 11.14 -6.25
C VAL A 191 -12.46 11.24 -4.86
N LEU A 192 -12.30 10.20 -4.02
CA LEU A 192 -12.82 10.21 -2.66
C LEU A 192 -12.15 11.29 -1.79
N TYR A 193 -10.83 11.47 -1.94
CA TYR A 193 -10.11 12.50 -1.21
C TYR A 193 -10.65 13.89 -1.51
N PHE A 194 -10.79 14.25 -2.79
CA PHE A 194 -11.33 15.54 -3.21
C PHE A 194 -12.80 15.70 -2.86
N LEU A 195 -13.61 14.64 -2.97
CA LEU A 195 -15.01 14.68 -2.49
C LEU A 195 -15.07 15.00 -0.99
N GLY A 196 -14.19 14.39 -0.19
CA GLY A 196 -14.06 14.69 1.24
C GLY A 196 -13.67 16.14 1.56
N MET A 197 -13.06 16.86 0.61
CA MET A 197 -12.73 18.29 0.79
C MET A 197 -13.98 19.17 0.85
N ALA A 198 -15.12 18.73 0.31
CA ALA A 198 -16.40 19.43 0.46
C ALA A 198 -16.84 19.56 1.93
N LEU A 199 -16.29 18.75 2.84
CA LEU A 199 -16.57 18.81 4.28
C LEU A 199 -15.70 19.85 5.03
N LEU A 200 -14.73 20.49 4.37
CA LEU A 200 -13.83 21.46 4.99
C LEU A 200 -14.54 22.64 5.66
N PRO A 201 -15.55 23.29 5.06
CA PRO A 201 -16.25 24.40 5.70
C PRO A 201 -16.86 23.96 7.05
N ARG A 202 -17.51 22.79 7.05
CA ARG A 202 -18.10 22.21 8.25
C ARG A 202 -17.05 21.87 9.31
N GLN A 203 -15.90 21.32 8.89
CA GLN A 203 -14.79 21.04 9.79
C GLN A 203 -14.26 22.32 10.45
N PHE A 204 -14.08 23.40 9.68
CA PHE A 204 -13.58 24.66 10.22
C PHE A 204 -14.58 25.35 11.16
N SER A 205 -15.88 25.30 10.86
CA SER A 205 -16.91 25.81 11.77
C SER A 205 -16.88 25.10 13.11
N ARG A 206 -16.84 23.76 13.13
CA ARG A 206 -16.77 22.96 14.36
C ARG A 206 -15.50 23.23 15.18
N GLU A 207 -14.37 23.42 14.51
CA GLU A 207 -13.12 23.76 15.19
C GLU A 207 -13.16 25.18 15.78
N LYS A 208 -13.82 26.14 15.08
CA LYS A 208 -14.01 27.50 15.60
C LYS A 208 -14.90 27.49 16.85
N GLU A 209 -16.03 26.79 16.80
CA GLU A 209 -16.94 26.61 17.95
C GLU A 209 -16.20 25.98 19.13
N SER A 210 -15.44 24.91 18.89
CA SER A 210 -14.63 24.26 19.94
C SER A 210 -13.58 25.19 20.55
N ARG A 211 -12.96 26.08 19.77
CA ARG A 211 -11.99 27.07 20.29
C ARG A 211 -12.67 28.15 21.13
N GLN A 212 -13.84 28.62 20.69
CA GLN A 212 -14.62 29.61 21.43
C GLN A 212 -15.08 29.06 22.78
N ALA A 213 -15.57 27.82 22.81
CA ALA A 213 -15.97 27.14 24.05
C ALA A 213 -14.81 26.98 25.04
N LEU A 214 -13.62 26.60 24.56
CA LEU A 214 -12.41 26.50 25.41
C LEU A 214 -12.03 27.86 26.01
N ARG A 215 -12.02 28.93 25.19
CA ARG A 215 -11.71 30.28 25.66
C ARG A 215 -12.72 30.80 26.69
N ALA A 216 -14.01 30.50 26.52
CA ALA A 216 -15.05 30.89 27.47
C ALA A 216 -14.85 30.17 28.82
N GLY A 217 -14.61 28.85 28.80
CA GLY A 217 -14.37 28.07 30.02
C GLY A 217 -13.11 28.51 30.79
N THR A 218 -12.03 28.87 30.09
CA THR A 218 -10.82 29.41 30.75
C THR A 218 -11.12 30.72 31.48
N LYS A 219 -11.83 31.67 30.84
CA LYS A 219 -12.20 32.95 31.46
C LYS A 219 -13.09 32.77 32.68
N GLU A 220 -14.05 31.85 32.63
CA GLU A 220 -14.90 31.54 33.80
C GLU A 220 -14.10 30.92 34.95
N GLY A 221 -13.10 30.10 34.65
CA GLY A 221 -12.19 29.54 35.65
C GLY A 221 -11.31 30.61 36.32
N GLU A 222 -10.79 31.56 35.55
CA GLU A 222 -9.99 32.68 36.05
C GLU A 222 -10.81 33.65 36.92
N LEU A 223 -12.08 33.90 36.58
CA LEU A 223 -12.97 34.76 37.38
C LEU A 223 -13.42 34.15 38.71
N ARG A 224 -13.24 32.83 38.89
CA ARG A 224 -13.65 32.09 40.09
C ARG A 224 -12.49 31.75 41.04
N ALA A 225 -11.25 32.04 40.67
CA ALA A 225 -10.04 31.83 41.46
C ALA A 225 -9.64 33.12 42.20
#